data_AF-A0A536UWR1-F1
#
_entry.id   AF-A0A536UWR1-F1
#
_cell.length_a   1.000
_cell.length_b   1.000
_cell.length_c   1.000
_cell.angle_alpha   90.00
_cell.angle_beta   90.00
_cell.angle_gamma   90.00
#
_symmetry.space_group_name_H-M   'P 1'
#
loop_
_entity.id
_entity.type
_entity.pdbx_description
1 polymer ?
#
loop_
_entity_poly.entity_id
_entity_poly.type
_entity_poly.pdbx_seq_one_letter_code
_entity_poly.pdbx_strand_id
1 'polypeptide(L)'
;GPDCPVRQIALAALARNGHAYHLRLSCSGSQAAVAAIRAGWGVGCLNVSAIPGDLVQLSRQDARRWASPGKLAFYLLARPELRALSRALHGWAGA
;
A
#
# COMPACT_ATOMS: atom_id res chain seq x y z
N GLY A 1 -6.53 8.00 12.44
CA GLY A 1 -7.93 8.42 12.59
C GLY A 1 -8.28 9.47 11.54
N PRO A 2 -9.52 10.00 11.57
CA PRO A 2 -10.00 10.97 10.58
C PRO A 2 -9.12 12.23 10.47
N ASP A 3 -8.64 12.72 11.62
CA ASP A 3 -7.84 13.96 11.74
C ASP A 3 -6.33 13.73 11.61
N CYS A 4 -5.92 12.52 11.23
CA CYS A 4 -4.50 12.21 11.10
C CYS A 4 -3.91 12.94 9.88
N PRO A 5 -2.84 13.75 10.04
CA PRO A 5 -2.20 14.44 8.92
C PRO A 5 -1.71 13.47 7.84
N VAL A 6 -1.20 12.30 8.24
CA VAL A 6 -0.77 11.23 7.32
C VAL A 6 -1.92 10.76 6.44
N ARG A 7 -3.14 10.63 7.00
CA ARG A 7 -4.34 10.26 6.23
C ARG A 7 -4.64 11.33 5.18
N GLN A 8 -4.67 12.60 5.56
CA GLN A 8 -4.97 13.69 4.63
C GLN A 8 -3.93 13.77 3.49
N ILE A 9 -2.64 13.65 3.82
CA ILE A 9 -1.55 13.65 2.84
C ILE A 9 -1.68 12.45 1.88
N ALA A 10 -1.99 11.26 2.41
CA ALA A 10 -2.18 10.05 1.60
C ALA A 10 -3.36 10.20 0.63
N LEU A 11 -4.51 10.68 1.11
CA LEU A 11 -5.70 10.89 0.28
C LEU A 11 -5.47 11.96 -0.79
N ALA A 12 -4.83 13.07 -0.43
CA ALA A 12 -4.45 14.11 -1.38
C ALA A 12 -3.49 13.58 -2.45
N ALA A 13 -2.52 12.73 -2.07
CA ALA A 13 -1.62 12.10 -3.03
C ALA A 13 -2.35 11.14 -3.97
N LEU A 14 -3.32 10.36 -3.47
CA LEU A 14 -4.13 9.49 -4.33
C LEU A 14 -4.96 10.32 -5.32
N ALA A 15 -5.64 11.36 -4.84
CA ALA A 15 -6.42 12.26 -5.68
C ALA A 15 -5.57 12.93 -6.77
N ARG A 16 -4.39 13.48 -6.41
CA ARG A 16 -3.47 14.13 -7.38
C ARG A 16 -2.97 13.19 -8.48
N ASN A 17 -2.86 11.89 -8.19
CA ASN A 17 -2.40 10.90 -9.17
C ASN A 17 -3.56 10.19 -9.89
N GLY A 18 -4.80 10.65 -9.71
CA GLY A 18 -5.98 10.03 -10.34
C GLY A 18 -6.29 8.62 -9.83
N HIS A 19 -5.80 8.24 -8.64
CA HIS A 19 -6.05 6.93 -8.08
C HIS A 19 -7.42 6.87 -7.43
N ALA A 20 -8.34 6.13 -8.04
CA ALA A 20 -9.58 5.74 -7.37
C ALA A 20 -9.25 4.91 -6.11
N TYR A 21 -9.84 5.30 -4.99
CA TYR A 21 -9.63 4.67 -3.69
C TYR A 21 -10.95 4.51 -2.94
N HIS A 22 -10.98 3.52 -2.05
CA HIS A 22 -12.07 3.31 -1.10
C HIS A 22 -11.48 3.15 0.30
N LEU A 23 -11.97 3.94 1.26
CA LEU A 23 -11.54 3.85 2.65
C LEU A 23 -12.20 2.62 3.30
N ARG A 24 -11.42 1.56 3.52
CA ARG A 24 -11.91 0.33 4.18
C ARG A 24 -11.84 0.39 5.70
N LEU A 25 -10.80 1.01 6.25
CA LEU A 25 -10.56 1.06 7.68
C LEU A 25 -9.93 2.41 8.06
N SER A 26 -10.36 2.94 9.20
CA SER A 26 -9.70 4.07 9.88
C SER A 26 -9.25 3.59 11.26
N CYS A 27 -7.94 3.68 11.53
CA CYS A 27 -7.35 3.25 12.80
C CYS A 27 -6.49 4.38 13.41
N SER A 28 -6.16 4.26 14.69
CA SER A 28 -5.26 5.19 15.39
C SER A 28 -3.89 4.53 15.62
N GLY A 29 -2.82 5.27 15.38
CA GLY A 29 -1.44 4.78 15.52
C GLY A 29 -0.94 3.98 14.31
N SER A 30 0.39 3.98 14.12
CA SER A 30 1.06 3.27 13.03
C SER A 30 0.95 1.76 13.15
N GLN A 31 0.99 1.22 14.38
CA GLN A 31 0.89 -0.22 14.62
C GLN A 31 -0.47 -0.80 14.22
N ALA A 32 -1.56 -0.07 14.47
CA ALA A 32 -2.89 -0.50 14.04
C ALA A 32 -3.01 -0.50 12.50
N ALA A 33 -2.37 0.46 11.83
CA ALA A 33 -2.30 0.49 10.37
C ALA A 33 -1.48 -0.70 9.82
N VAL A 34 -0.33 -1.02 10.43
CA VAL A 34 0.48 -2.20 10.08
C VAL A 34 -0.33 -3.49 10.27
N ALA A 35 -1.02 -3.65 11.40
CA ALA A 35 -1.86 -4.80 11.67
C ALA A 35 -2.99 -4.95 10.63
N ALA A 36 -3.60 -3.84 10.22
CA ALA A 36 -4.62 -3.85 9.17
C ALA A 36 -4.07 -4.30 7.81
N ILE A 37 -2.87 -3.85 7.43
CA ILE A 37 -2.21 -4.29 6.19
C ILE A 37 -1.93 -5.80 6.26
N ARG A 38 -1.40 -6.28 7.39
CA ARG A 38 -1.12 -7.72 7.62
C ARG A 38 -2.38 -8.58 7.58
N ALA A 39 -3.50 -8.07 8.08
CA ALA A 39 -4.80 -8.74 8.00
C ALA A 39 -5.44 -8.68 6.59
N GLY A 40 -4.77 -8.09 5.60
CA GLY A 40 -5.22 -8.09 4.21
C GLY A 40 -6.32 -7.06 3.90
N TRP A 41 -6.50 -6.04 4.75
CA TRP A 41 -7.49 -4.99 4.51
C TRP A 41 -7.14 -4.10 3.31
N GLY A 42 -5.89 -4.13 2.85
CA GLY A 42 -5.45 -3.51 1.60
C GLY A 42 -4.11 -2.80 1.75
N VAL A 43 -4.01 -1.63 1.10
CA VAL A 43 -2.81 -0.78 1.11
C VAL A 43 -2.91 0.23 2.24
N GLY A 44 -1.81 0.41 2.99
CA GLY A 44 -1.70 1.46 3.99
C GLY A 44 -0.61 2.48 3.65
N CYS A 45 -0.79 3.72 4.10
CA CYS A 45 0.23 4.76 3.95
C CYS A 45 0.95 4.98 5.28
N LEU A 46 2.26 4.77 5.29
CA LEU A 46 3.10 4.80 6.49
C LEU A 46 4.33 5.67 6.25
N ASN A 47 4.97 6.09 7.33
CA ASN A 47 6.28 6.76 7.25
C ASN A 47 7.35 5.74 6.84
N VAL A 48 8.29 6.16 5.99
CA VAL A 48 9.42 5.34 5.53
C VAL A 48 10.35 4.95 6.68
N SER A 49 10.31 5.64 7.84
CA SER A 49 11.04 5.20 9.04
C SER A 49 10.38 4.05 9.80
N ALA A 50 9.10 3.75 9.53
CA ALA A 50 8.31 2.75 10.22
C ALA A 50 8.01 1.56 9.30
N ILE A 51 9.06 0.88 8.80
CA ILE A 51 8.96 -0.23 7.84
C ILE A 51 9.16 -1.57 8.54
N PRO A 52 8.08 -2.34 8.78
CA PRO A 52 8.19 -3.76 9.05
C PRO A 52 8.70 -4.52 7.82
N GLY A 53 9.65 -5.45 8.00
CA GLY A 53 10.29 -6.17 6.89
C GLY A 53 9.38 -7.10 6.08
N ASP A 54 8.17 -7.39 6.58
CA ASP A 54 7.14 -8.18 5.91
C ASP A 54 6.24 -7.34 4.98
N LEU A 55 6.40 -6.02 4.95
CA LEU A 55 5.66 -5.13 4.06
C LEU A 55 6.51 -4.74 2.85
N VAL A 56 5.89 -4.72 1.68
CA VAL A 56 6.50 -4.24 0.44
C VAL A 56 6.07 -2.81 0.19
N GLN A 57 7.04 -1.95 -0.06
CA GLN A 57 6.79 -0.58 -0.53
C GLN A 57 6.32 -0.60 -1.98
N LEU A 58 5.19 0.05 -2.23
CA LEU A 58 4.68 0.33 -3.57
C LEU A 58 5.40 1.52 -4.18
N SER A 59 5.61 1.45 -5.49
CA SER A 59 6.39 2.38 -6.27
C SER A 59 5.73 2.71 -7.60
N ARG A 60 6.37 3.63 -8.35
CA ARG A 60 5.95 3.99 -9.70
C ARG A 60 6.13 2.85 -10.71
N GLN A 61 6.92 1.83 -10.39
CA GLN A 61 7.15 0.68 -11.26
C GLN A 61 6.03 -0.35 -11.18
N ASP A 62 5.21 -0.32 -10.12
CA ASP A 62 4.05 -1.19 -10.00
C ASP A 62 2.98 -0.83 -11.04
N ALA A 63 2.11 -1.78 -11.39
CA ALA A 63 1.08 -1.61 -12.42
C ALA A 63 0.17 -0.38 -12.20
N ARG A 64 -0.11 -0.05 -10.93
CA ARG A 64 -0.89 1.13 -10.54
C ARG A 64 -0.04 2.39 -10.32
N ARG A 65 1.25 2.42 -10.67
CA ARG A 65 2.16 3.57 -10.60
C ARG A 65 2.02 4.38 -9.29
N TRP A 66 2.28 3.74 -8.17
CA TRP A 66 2.10 4.36 -6.85
C TRP A 66 3.17 5.44 -6.61
N ALA A 67 2.72 6.68 -6.44
CA ALA A 67 3.60 7.79 -6.11
C ALA A 67 3.71 7.97 -4.60
N SER A 68 4.93 8.12 -4.09
CA SER A 68 5.18 8.41 -2.67
C SER A 68 4.72 9.84 -2.30
N PRO A 69 3.99 10.01 -1.19
CA PRO A 69 3.67 11.32 -0.61
C PRO A 69 4.84 11.94 0.19
N GLY A 70 6.02 12.12 -0.42
CA GLY A 70 7.18 12.72 0.26
C GLY A 70 7.85 11.75 1.24
N LYS A 71 7.80 12.03 2.55
CA LYS A 71 8.38 11.14 3.60
C LYS A 71 7.49 9.94 3.96
N LEU A 72 6.42 9.73 3.20
CA LEU A 72 5.49 8.62 3.36
C LEU A 72 5.61 7.70 2.14
N ALA A 73 5.20 6.44 2.29
CA ALA A 73 5.00 5.54 1.16
C ALA A 73 3.77 4.67 1.38
N PHE A 74 3.30 4.09 0.28
CA PHE A 74 2.22 3.12 0.30
C PHE A 74 2.82 1.71 0.45
N TYR A 75 2.23 0.90 1.31
CA TYR A 75 2.71 -0.44 1.62
C TYR A 75 1.58 -1.47 1.48
N LEU A 76 1.95 -2.65 0.99
CA LEU A 76 1.11 -3.84 1.04
C LEU A 76 1.83 -4.97 1.77
N LEU A 77 1.08 -5.98 2.19
CA LEU A 77 1.65 -7.22 2.72
C LEU A 77 2.41 -7.97 1.61
N ALA A 78 3.65 -8.37 1.88
CA ALA A 78 4.38 -9.29 1.03
C ALA A 78 3.72 -10.68 1.08
N ARG A 79 3.37 -11.25 -0.07
CA ARG A 79 2.99 -12.67 -0.20
C ARG A 79 3.98 -13.39 -1.12
N PRO A 80 5.23 -13.62 -0.67
CA PRO A 80 6.27 -14.24 -1.49
C PRO A 80 5.83 -15.60 -2.05
N GLU A 81 5.04 -16.37 -1.30
CA GLU A 81 4.47 -17.65 -1.70
C GLU A 81 3.58 -17.56 -2.96
N LEU A 82 2.93 -16.42 -3.20
CA LEU A 82 2.08 -16.18 -4.37
C LEU A 82 2.87 -15.70 -5.60
N ARG A 83 4.17 -15.39 -5.47
CA ARG A 83 4.98 -14.90 -6.60
C ARG A 83 5.17 -15.96 -7.68
N ALA A 84 5.35 -17.22 -7.29
CA ALA A 84 5.48 -18.32 -8.24
C ALA A 84 4.19 -18.50 -9.07
N LEU A 85 3.04 -18.51 -8.39
CA LEU A 85 1.73 -18.59 -9.02
C LEU A 85 1.46 -17.40 -9.93
N SER A 86 1.74 -16.17 -9.47
CA SER A 86 1.58 -14.96 -10.29
C SER A 86 2.41 -15.02 -11.57
N ARG A 87 3.68 -15.46 -11.51
CA ARG A 87 4.51 -15.63 -12.71
C ARG A 87 3.95 -16.67 -13.67
N ALA A 88 3.48 -17.80 -13.16
CA ALA A 88 2.87 -18.84 -13.98
C ALA A 88 1.60 -18.32 -14.70
N LEU A 89 0.75 -17.56 -14.01
CA LEU A 89 -0.45 -16.97 -14.60
C LEU A 89 -0.13 -15.91 -15.67
N HIS A 90 0.89 -15.06 -15.46
CA HIS A 90 1.33 -14.10 -16.48
C HIS A 90 1.91 -14.79 -17.71
N GLY A 91 2.67 -15.88 -17.52
CA GLY A 91 3.20 -16.70 -18.61
C GLY A 91 2.09 -17.36 -19.43
N TRP A 92 1.04 -17.84 -18.77
CA TRP A 92 -0.14 -18.38 -19.45
C TRP A 92 -0.95 -17.32 -20.19
N ALA A 93 -1.17 -16.13 -19.59
CA ALA A 93 -1.98 -15.07 -20.20
C ALA A 93 -1.29 -14.33 -21.36
N GLY A 94 0.03 -14.48 -21.50
CA GLY A 94 0.82 -13.91 -22.60
C GLY A 94 1.12 -14.90 -23.74
N ALA A 95 0.64 -16.14 -23.65
CA ALA A 95 0.73 -17.18 -24.67
C ALA A 95 -0.60 -17.32 -25.42
#